data_AF-A0AAN1LGD5-F1
#
_entry.id   AF-A0AAN1LGD5-F1
#
_cell.length_a   1.000
_cell.length_b   1.000
_cell.length_c   1.000
_cell.angle_alpha   90.00
_cell.angle_beta   90.00
_cell.angle_gamma   90.00
#
_symmetry.space_group_name_H-M   'P 1'
#
loop_
_entity.id
_entity.type
_entity.pdbx_description
1 polymer ?
#
loop_
_entity_poly.entity_id
_entity_poly.type
_entity_poly.pdbx_seq_one_letter_code
_entity_poly.pdbx_strand_id
1 'polypeptide(L)'
;MPVLINVGRVLMLGVWAFLILNLVHPFPRPLNIFINVALIFTAFMHALQMVMLKNGLPKDSPPMTGWQQLRVFIFGVFELLVWMKKFKAQVKK
;
A
#
# COMPACT_ATOMS: atom_id res chain seq x y z
N MET A 1 19.51 -0.08 1.68
CA MET A 1 18.10 -0.51 1.84
C MET A 1 17.04 0.60 1.93
N PRO A 2 17.28 1.84 2.41
CA PRO A 2 16.20 2.86 2.47
C PRO A 2 15.84 3.46 1.10
N VAL A 3 16.82 3.58 0.19
CA VAL A 3 16.61 4.16 -1.15
C VAL A 3 15.60 3.34 -1.97
N LEU A 4 15.74 2.01 -2.00
CA LEU A 4 14.83 1.13 -2.76
C LEU A 4 13.38 1.21 -2.26
N ILE A 5 13.19 1.32 -0.94
CA ILE A 5 11.87 1.47 -0.33
C ILE A 5 11.25 2.82 -0.71
N ASN A 6 12.03 3.90 -0.66
CA ASN A 6 11.55 5.22 -1.03
C ASN A 6 11.20 5.31 -2.53
N VAL A 7 12.02 4.71 -3.39
CA VAL A 7 11.72 4.59 -4.82
C VAL A 7 10.43 3.81 -5.05
N GLY A 8 10.25 2.67 -4.37
CA GLY A 8 9.01 1.89 -4.43
C GLY A 8 7.78 2.68 -4.00
N ARG A 9 7.89 3.52 -2.95
CA ARG A 9 6.80 4.41 -2.51
C ARG A 9 6.44 5.47 -3.54
N VAL A 10 7.44 6.11 -4.14
CA VAL A 10 7.22 7.13 -5.20
C VAL A 10 6.57 6.47 -6.42
N LEU A 11 7.04 5.30 -6.82
CA LEU A 11 6.45 4.54 -7.92
C LEU A 11 4.99 4.18 -7.62
N MET A 12 4.68 3.70 -6.41
CA MET A 12 3.31 3.38 -6.02
C MET A 12 2.39 4.61 -6.06
N LEU A 13 2.88 5.78 -5.63
CA LEU A 13 2.13 7.03 -5.80
C LEU A 13 1.92 7.39 -7.26
N GLY A 14 2.90 7.16 -8.13
CA GLY A 14 2.77 7.32 -9.57
C GLY A 14 1.69 6.40 -10.16
N VAL A 15 1.64 5.14 -9.73
CA VAL A 15 0.59 4.19 -10.12
C VAL A 15 -0.78 4.66 -9.64
N TRP A 16 -0.93 5.01 -8.36
CA TRP A 16 -2.19 5.54 -7.83
C TRP A 16 -2.65 6.80 -8.57
N ALA A 17 -1.74 7.75 -8.81
CA ALA A 17 -2.03 8.97 -9.55
C ALA A 17 -2.49 8.65 -10.98
N PHE A 18 -1.84 7.72 -11.68
CA PHE A 18 -2.23 7.30 -13.02
C PHE A 18 -3.63 6.64 -13.05
N LEU A 19 -3.91 5.76 -12.08
CA LEU A 19 -5.21 5.09 -11.96
C LEU A 19 -6.34 6.07 -11.63
N ILE A 20 -6.10 6.99 -10.70
CA ILE A 20 -7.09 8.02 -10.30
C ILE A 20 -7.26 9.08 -11.39
N LEU A 21 -6.19 9.44 -12.10
CA LEU A 21 -6.28 10.38 -13.22
C LEU A 21 -7.22 9.86 -14.30
N ASN A 22 -7.26 8.55 -14.57
CA ASN A 22 -8.24 7.97 -15.48
C ASN A 22 -9.70 8.12 -15.01
N LEU A 23 -9.95 8.25 -13.70
CA LEU A 23 -11.29 8.49 -13.16
C LEU A 23 -11.76 9.94 -13.40
N VAL A 24 -10.84 10.90 -13.29
CA VAL A 24 -11.14 12.34 -13.48
C VAL A 24 -11.07 12.74 -14.96
N HIS A 25 -10.08 12.22 -15.68
CA HIS A 25 -9.83 12.46 -17.09
C HIS A 25 -9.70 11.11 -17.82
N PRO A 26 -10.81 10.53 -18.30
CA PRO A 26 -10.81 9.20 -18.89
C PRO A 26 -9.92 9.12 -20.12
N PHE A 27 -9.04 8.13 -20.13
CA PHE A 27 -8.20 7.83 -21.29
C PHE A 27 -9.03 7.30 -22.48
N PRO A 28 -8.49 7.33 -23.71
CA PRO A 28 -9.16 6.75 -24.87
C PRO A 28 -9.44 5.25 -24.69
N ARG A 29 -10.53 4.76 -25.27
CA ARG A 29 -10.86 3.33 -25.26
C ARG A 29 -9.88 2.56 -26.16
N PRO A 30 -9.47 1.33 -25.78
CA PRO A 30 -9.96 0.51 -24.66
C PRO A 30 -9.24 0.75 -23.33
N LEU A 31 -8.19 1.58 -23.29
CA LEU A 31 -7.28 1.73 -22.15
C LEU A 31 -7.99 2.15 -20.85
N ASN A 32 -8.98 3.03 -20.94
CA ASN A 32 -9.77 3.46 -19.76
C ASN A 32 -10.48 2.29 -19.05
N ILE A 33 -11.03 1.34 -19.81
CA ILE A 33 -11.70 0.16 -19.21
C ILE A 33 -10.68 -0.66 -18.43
N PHE A 34 -9.51 -0.90 -19.05
CA PHE A 34 -8.42 -1.62 -18.41
C PHE A 34 -7.97 -0.94 -17.11
N ILE A 35 -7.80 0.38 -17.14
CA ILE A 35 -7.35 1.15 -15.98
C ILE A 35 -8.40 1.18 -14.87
N ASN A 36 -9.69 1.28 -15.18
CA ASN A 36 -10.74 1.19 -14.17
C ASN A 36 -10.77 -0.18 -13.49
N VAL A 37 -10.63 -1.26 -14.26
CA VAL A 37 -10.51 -2.62 -13.69
C VAL A 37 -9.24 -2.73 -12.84
N ALA A 38 -8.11 -2.21 -13.32
CA ALA A 38 -6.87 -2.18 -12.56
C ALA A 38 -7.00 -1.38 -11.25
N LEU A 39 -7.72 -0.26 -11.25
CA LEU A 39 -8.01 0.53 -10.05
C LEU A 39 -8.80 -0.27 -9.02
N ILE A 40 -9.89 -0.91 -9.44
CA ILE A 40 -10.72 -1.75 -8.56
C ILE A 40 -9.88 -2.89 -7.98
N PHE A 41 -9.13 -3.59 -8.83
CA PHE A 41 -8.31 -4.71 -8.41
C PHE A 41 -7.19 -4.28 -7.46
N THR A 42 -6.54 -3.14 -7.73
CA THR A 42 -5.49 -2.59 -6.86
C THR A 42 -6.04 -2.24 -5.49
N ALA A 43 -7.18 -1.55 -5.43
CA ALA A 43 -7.83 -1.21 -4.16
C ALA A 43 -8.24 -2.46 -3.37
N PHE A 44 -8.81 -3.47 -4.06
CA PHE A 44 -9.20 -4.74 -3.46
C PHE A 44 -8.00 -5.51 -2.90
N MET A 45 -6.94 -5.66 -3.70
CA MET A 45 -5.71 -6.35 -3.27
C MET A 45 -5.03 -5.64 -2.11
N HIS A 46 -5.01 -4.31 -2.10
CA HIS A 46 -4.44 -3.54 -1.00
C HIS A 46 -5.29 -3.65 0.28
N ALA A 47 -6.61 -3.76 0.16
CA ALA A 47 -7.49 -4.03 1.30
C ALA A 47 -7.25 -5.44 1.85
N LEU A 48 -7.17 -6.45 0.98
CA LEU A 48 -6.84 -7.81 1.38
C LEU A 48 -5.47 -7.89 2.08
N GLN A 49 -4.46 -7.22 1.53
CA GLN A 49 -3.13 -7.17 2.13
C GLN A 49 -3.17 -6.60 3.55
N MET A 50 -3.98 -5.57 3.79
CA MET A 50 -4.19 -5.00 5.12
C MET A 50 -4.88 -5.95 6.09
N VAL A 51 -5.89 -6.69 5.61
CA VAL A 51 -6.60 -7.70 6.42
C VAL A 51 -5.68 -8.86 6.79
N MET A 52 -4.96 -9.40 5.81
CA MET A 52 -3.98 -10.46 6.03
C MET A 52 -2.91 -10.04 7.03
N LEU A 53 -2.50 -8.77 6.97
CA LEU A 53 -1.57 -8.19 7.93
C LEU A 53 -2.11 -8.18 9.35
N LYS A 54 -3.31 -7.60 9.54
CA LYS A 54 -3.94 -7.53 10.86
C LYS A 54 -4.07 -8.91 11.51
N ASN A 55 -4.30 -9.94 10.70
CA ASN A 55 -4.43 -11.32 11.15
C ASN A 55 -3.09 -12.06 11.31
N GLY A 56 -2.05 -11.66 10.57
CA GLY A 56 -0.72 -12.26 10.61
C GLY A 56 0.23 -11.63 11.63
N LEU A 57 -0.12 -10.50 12.22
CA LEU A 57 0.68 -9.86 13.28
C LEU A 57 0.57 -10.64 14.61
N PRO A 58 1.70 -10.86 15.31
CA PRO A 58 1.68 -11.42 16.67
C PRO A 58 0.75 -10.63 17.59
N LYS A 59 0.07 -11.32 18.53
CA LYS A 59 -0.88 -10.68 19.47
C LYS A 59 -0.25 -9.58 20.34
N ASP A 60 1.08 -9.64 20.54
CA ASP A 60 1.85 -8.65 21.30
C ASP A 60 2.35 -7.47 20.43
N SER A 61 1.92 -7.39 19.18
CA SER A 61 2.27 -6.28 18.30
C SER A 61 1.47 -5.03 18.72
N PRO A 62 2.12 -3.86 18.84
CA PRO A 62 1.40 -2.63 19.09
C PRO A 62 0.39 -2.40 17.95
N PRO A 63 -0.87 -2.06 18.27
CA PRO A 63 -1.89 -1.88 17.25
C PRO A 63 -1.47 -0.77 16.30
N MET A 64 -1.51 -1.05 14.99
CA MET A 64 -1.25 -0.02 13.98
C MET A 64 -2.35 1.05 14.09
N THR A 65 -1.92 2.30 14.31
CA THR A 65 -2.83 3.45 14.30
C THR A 65 -3.56 3.56 12.96
N GLY A 66 -4.77 4.12 12.93
CA GLY A 66 -5.55 4.27 11.69
C GLY A 66 -4.77 5.00 10.58
N TRP A 67 -3.89 5.93 10.96
CA TRP A 67 -3.00 6.62 10.02
C TRP A 67 -1.92 5.71 9.42
N GLN A 68 -1.35 4.80 10.21
CA GLN A 68 -0.40 3.79 9.72
C GLN A 68 -1.09 2.78 8.79
N GLN A 69 -2.32 2.39 9.11
CA GLN A 69 -3.13 1.55 8.23
C GLN A 69 -3.36 2.24 6.88
N LEU A 70 -3.79 3.50 6.88
CA LEU A 70 -3.97 4.26 5.63
C LEU A 70 -2.67 4.34 4.83
N ARG A 71 -1.52 4.58 5.48
CA ARG A 71 -0.22 4.59 4.80
C ARG A 71 0.16 3.23 4.22
N VAL A 72 -0.09 2.13 4.92
CA VAL A 72 0.15 0.77 4.40
C VAL A 72 -0.80 0.47 3.24
N PHE A 73 -2.03 0.95 3.28
CA PHE A 73 -2.94 0.84 2.15
C PHE A 73 -2.44 1.63 0.94
N ILE A 74 -1.92 2.84 1.09
CA ILE A 74 -1.45 3.64 -0.05
C ILE A 74 -0.10 3.11 -0.59
N PHE A 75 0.85 2.84 0.30
CA PHE A 75 2.22 2.46 -0.05
C PHE A 75 2.47 0.95 -0.11
N GLY A 76 1.46 0.14 0.20
CA GLY A 76 1.56 -1.32 0.19
C GLY A 76 2.61 -1.85 1.18
N VAL A 77 3.31 -2.92 0.75
CA VAL A 77 4.29 -3.66 1.55
C VAL A 77 5.50 -2.80 1.95
N PHE A 78 5.80 -1.71 1.24
CA PHE A 78 6.96 -0.85 1.52
C PHE A 78 6.85 -0.11 2.86
N GLU A 79 5.66 0.39 3.24
CA GLU A 79 5.45 0.99 4.58
C GLU A 79 5.46 -0.10 5.65
N LEU A 80 4.90 -1.27 5.32
CA LEU A 80 4.89 -2.43 6.22
C LEU A 80 6.31 -2.88 6.58
N LEU A 81 7.20 -3.09 5.60
CA LEU A 81 8.56 -3.58 5.87
C LEU A 81 9.34 -2.65 6.80
N VAL A 82 9.08 -1.34 6.71
CA VAL A 82 9.67 -0.35 7.63
C VAL A 82 9.06 -0.49 9.02
N TRP A 83 7.75 -0.65 9.12
CA TRP A 83 7.07 -0.87 10.39
C TRP A 83 7.55 -2.16 11.07
N MET A 84 7.63 -3.29 10.35
CA MET A 84 8.13 -4.57 10.88
C MET A 84 9.58 -4.47 11.35
N LYS A 85 10.45 -3.73 10.62
CA LYS A 85 11.83 -3.48 11.05
C LYS A 85 11.90 -2.67 12.35
N LYS A 86 11.06 -1.63 12.48
CA LYS A 86 10.97 -0.83 13.70
C LYS A 86 10.47 -1.66 14.89
N PHE A 87 9.43 -2.46 14.68
CA PHE A 87 8.89 -3.35 15.70
C PHE A 87 9.93 -4.39 16.16
N LYS A 88 10.60 -5.07 15.23
CA LYS A 88 11.65 -6.03 15.57
C LYS A 88 12.81 -5.40 16.37
N ALA A 89 13.15 -4.15 16.05
CA ALA A 89 14.17 -3.39 16.79
C ALA A 89 13.71 -3.01 18.21
N GLN A 90 12.41 -2.77 18.41
CA GLN A 90 11.83 -2.51 19.73
C GLN A 90 11.73 -3.77 20.59
N VAL A 91 11.34 -4.92 20.01
CA VAL A 91 11.25 -6.21 20.73
C VAL A 91 12.63 -6.73 21.14
N LYS A 92 13.69 -6.43 20.39
CA LYS A 92 15.06 -6.85 20.71
C LYS A 92 15.73 -5.98 21.80
N LYS A 93 15.11 -4.88 22.21
CA LYS A 93 15.64 -3.93 23.19
C LYS A 93 14.99 -4.16 24.56
#